data_AF-A0A9W4W197-F1
#
_entry.id   AF-A0A9W4W197-F1
#
_cell.length_a   1.000
_cell.length_b   1.000
_cell.length_c   1.000
_cell.angle_alpha   90.00
_cell.angle_beta   90.00
_cell.angle_gamma   90.00
#
_symmetry.space_group_name_H-M   'P 1'
#
loop_
_entity.id
_entity.type
_entity.pdbx_description
1 polymer ?
#
loop_
_entity_poly.entity_id
_entity_poly.type
_entity_poly.pdbx_seq_one_letter_code
_entity_poly.pdbx_strand_id
1 'polypeptide(L)'
;MTGVVFNLWFEREYPDRTDTELHIGIYSSEAEARAAIERLSDQPGFRDFPAGFNIYPYTLNKDGWTSGFVSVSESEMIAEGHEPYEHKEDYRHFPPIRPLG
;
A
#
# COMPACT_ATOMS: atom_id res chain seq x y z
N MET A 1 4.95 24.16 7.43
CA MET A 1 3.82 24.17 6.48
C MET A 1 3.20 22.78 6.48
N THR A 2 1.91 22.65 6.80
CA THR A 2 1.14 21.41 6.65
C THR A 2 0.47 21.45 5.28
N GLY A 3 0.88 20.58 4.37
CA GLY A 3 0.27 20.42 3.05
C GLY A 3 -0.49 19.10 2.98
N VAL A 4 -1.55 19.01 2.19
CA VAL A 4 -2.15 17.74 1.82
C VAL A 4 -1.49 17.25 0.54
N VAL A 5 -1.04 16.01 0.53
CA VAL A 5 -0.59 15.29 -0.65
C VAL A 5 -1.57 14.16 -0.95
N PHE A 6 -1.51 13.63 -2.16
CA PHE A 6 -2.45 12.63 -2.65
C PHE A 6 -1.66 11.40 -3.07
N ASN A 7 -1.86 10.31 -2.36
CA ASN A 7 -1.19 9.04 -2.60
C ASN A 7 -2.06 8.18 -3.53
N LEU A 8 -1.56 7.85 -4.71
CA LEU A 8 -2.25 7.05 -5.72
C LEU A 8 -1.78 5.60 -5.65
N TRP A 9 -2.76 4.71 -5.53
CA TRP A 9 -2.57 3.26 -5.55
C TRP A 9 -3.43 2.62 -6.62
N PHE A 10 -3.02 1.45 -7.07
CA PHE A 10 -3.90 0.48 -7.71
C PHE A 10 -4.04 -0.74 -6.81
N GLU A 11 -5.28 -1.07 -6.46
CA GLU A 11 -5.60 -2.15 -5.54
C GLU A 11 -6.64 -3.06 -6.16
N ARG A 12 -6.42 -4.37 -6.05
CA ARG A 12 -7.38 -5.36 -6.49
C ARG A 12 -7.31 -6.62 -5.65
N GLU A 13 -8.43 -6.95 -5.04
CA GLU A 13 -8.60 -8.19 -4.30
C GLU A 13 -8.94 -9.37 -5.22
N TYR A 14 -8.51 -10.58 -4.83
CA TYR A 14 -8.87 -11.82 -5.51
C TYR A 14 -9.35 -12.90 -4.54
N PRO A 15 -10.32 -13.73 -4.95
CA PRO A 15 -10.80 -14.81 -4.09
C PRO A 15 -9.84 -16.01 -4.04
N ASP A 16 -9.01 -16.20 -5.06
CA ASP A 16 -8.27 -17.43 -5.32
C ASP A 16 -6.75 -17.22 -5.45
N ARG A 17 -6.28 -16.00 -5.26
CA ARG A 17 -4.85 -15.64 -5.34
C ARG A 17 -4.55 -14.40 -4.51
N THR A 18 -3.27 -14.05 -4.44
CA THR A 18 -2.80 -12.84 -3.76
C THR A 18 -3.37 -11.59 -4.41
N ASP A 19 -3.71 -10.64 -3.54
CA ASP A 19 -4.15 -9.30 -3.93
C ASP A 19 -3.06 -8.59 -4.74
N THR A 20 -3.48 -7.66 -5.60
CA THR A 20 -2.56 -6.78 -6.34
C THR A 20 -2.61 -5.41 -5.71
N GLU A 21 -1.51 -4.97 -5.13
CA GLU A 21 -1.34 -3.62 -4.58
C GLU A 21 -0.12 -2.96 -5.23
N LEU A 22 -0.33 -1.84 -5.91
CA LEU A 22 0.71 -1.10 -6.61
C LEU A 22 0.69 0.37 -6.17
N HIS A 23 1.73 0.80 -5.46
CA HIS A 23 1.95 2.21 -5.19
C HIS A 23 2.43 2.92 -6.45
N ILE A 24 1.61 3.84 -6.98
CA ILE A 24 1.88 4.52 -8.26
C ILE A 24 2.64 5.82 -8.03
N GLY A 25 2.27 6.60 -7.02
CA GLY A 25 2.97 7.84 -6.71
C GLY A 25 2.26 8.78 -5.74
N ILE A 26 2.99 9.83 -5.35
CA ILE A 26 2.50 10.89 -4.47
C ILE A 26 2.44 12.20 -5.24
N TYR A 27 1.30 12.88 -5.15
CA TYR A 27 1.00 14.10 -5.90
C TYR A 27 0.68 15.26 -4.96
N SER A 28 1.01 16.47 -5.39
CA SER A 28 0.71 17.70 -4.63
C SER A 28 -0.75 18.14 -4.71
N SER A 29 -1.52 17.58 -5.65
CA SER A 29 -2.95 17.85 -5.80
C SER A 29 -3.69 16.61 -6.32
N GLU A 30 -5.00 16.56 -6.07
CA GLU A 30 -5.85 15.49 -6.59
C GLU A 30 -5.90 15.48 -8.13
N ALA A 31 -5.86 16.66 -8.75
CA ALA A 31 -5.88 16.79 -10.21
C ALA A 31 -4.65 16.14 -10.86
N GLU A 32 -3.46 16.30 -10.27
CA GLU A 32 -2.24 15.66 -10.75
C GLU A 32 -2.29 14.13 -10.60
N ALA A 33 -2.89 13.64 -9.50
CA ALA A 33 -3.13 12.20 -9.33
C ALA A 33 -4.11 11.65 -10.38
N ARG A 34 -5.18 12.40 -10.69
CA ARG A 34 -6.14 12.03 -11.75
C ARG A 34 -5.49 12.03 -13.14
N ALA A 35 -4.65 13.00 -13.44
CA ALA A 35 -3.87 13.01 -14.69
C ALA A 35 -2.93 11.79 -14.80
N ALA A 36 -2.39 11.31 -13.69
CA ALA A 36 -1.61 10.07 -13.69
C ALA A 36 -2.47 8.83 -13.99
N ILE A 37 -3.69 8.74 -13.43
CA ILE A 37 -4.66 7.69 -13.77
C ILE A 37 -4.93 7.71 -15.28
N GLU A 38 -5.21 8.87 -15.86
CA GLU A 38 -5.48 9.00 -17.30
C GLU A 38 -4.32 8.43 -18.15
N ARG A 39 -3.06 8.82 -17.84
CA ARG A 39 -1.88 8.30 -18.55
C ARG A 39 -1.69 6.79 -18.43
N LEU A 40 -2.13 6.19 -17.32
CA LEU A 40 -1.96 4.76 -17.03
C LEU A 40 -3.16 3.91 -17.44
N SER A 41 -4.33 4.52 -17.63
CA SER A 41 -5.59 3.82 -17.85
C SER A 41 -5.57 2.89 -19.06
N ASP A 42 -4.78 3.21 -20.10
CA ASP A 42 -4.65 2.37 -21.29
C ASP A 42 -3.57 1.28 -21.19
N GLN A 43 -2.78 1.23 -20.11
CA GLN A 43 -1.72 0.22 -19.98
C GLN A 43 -2.31 -1.18 -19.73
N PRO A 44 -1.62 -2.27 -20.14
CA PRO A 44 -2.05 -3.63 -19.86
C PRO A 44 -2.29 -3.87 -18.36
N GLY A 45 -3.33 -4.62 -18.02
CA GLY A 45 -3.75 -4.83 -16.63
C GLY A 45 -4.60 -3.68 -16.08
N PHE A 46 -4.17 -2.42 -16.23
CA PHE A 46 -4.97 -1.27 -15.77
C PHE A 46 -6.22 -1.04 -16.61
N ARG A 47 -6.14 -1.17 -17.93
CA ARG A 47 -7.31 -0.99 -18.81
C ARG A 47 -8.43 -1.99 -18.54
N ASP A 48 -8.06 -3.18 -18.08
CA ASP A 48 -8.99 -4.28 -17.84
C ASP A 48 -9.71 -4.10 -16.49
N PHE A 49 -9.14 -3.27 -15.59
CA PHE A 49 -9.62 -3.05 -14.24
C PHE A 49 -9.54 -1.56 -13.83
N PRO A 50 -10.20 -0.64 -14.55
CA PRO A 50 -10.07 0.80 -14.31
C PRO A 50 -10.58 1.26 -12.94
N ALA A 51 -11.42 0.45 -12.28
CA ALA A 51 -11.92 0.73 -10.95
C ALA A 51 -10.91 0.44 -9.83
N GLY A 52 -9.74 -0.14 -10.14
CA GLY A 52 -8.72 -0.46 -9.13
C GLY A 52 -7.91 0.75 -8.64
N PHE A 53 -8.01 1.92 -9.29
CA PHE A 53 -7.27 3.11 -8.86
C PHE A 53 -7.91 3.78 -7.65
N ASN A 54 -7.13 3.99 -6.58
CA ASN A 54 -7.54 4.67 -5.36
C ASN A 54 -6.62 5.87 -5.06
N ILE A 55 -7.20 7.02 -4.75
CA ILE A 55 -6.46 8.23 -4.34
C ILE A 55 -6.75 8.50 -2.86
N TYR A 56 -5.71 8.48 -2.04
CA TYR A 56 -5.81 8.73 -0.61
C TYR A 56 -5.15 10.08 -0.23
N PRO A 57 -5.86 11.01 0.42
CA PRO A 57 -5.26 12.24 0.92
C PRO A 57 -4.42 11.97 2.17
N TYR A 58 -3.19 12.50 2.21
CA TYR A 58 -2.26 12.39 3.32
C TYR A 58 -1.78 13.77 3.77
N THR A 59 -1.69 13.97 5.09
CA THR A 59 -1.07 15.19 5.64
C THR A 59 0.44 15.06 5.61
N LEU A 60 1.10 15.97 4.90
CA LEU A 60 2.56 16.05 4.84
C LEU A 60 3.15 16.35 6.22
N ASN A 61 4.32 15.76 6.50
CA ASN A 61 5.03 15.88 7.78
C ASN A 61 4.23 15.34 8.97
N LYS A 62 3.39 14.33 8.74
CA LYS A 62 2.69 13.59 9.78
C LYS A 62 3.11 12.13 9.72
N ASP A 63 3.52 11.59 10.86
CA ASP A 63 3.88 10.19 10.96
C ASP A 63 2.63 9.32 10.88
N GLY A 64 2.66 8.31 9.99
CA GLY A 64 1.63 7.27 9.92
C GLY A 64 1.84 6.17 10.96
N TRP A 65 3.06 6.05 11.49
CA TRP A 65 3.41 5.11 12.53
C TRP A 65 4.37 5.74 13.53
N THR A 66 4.07 5.57 14.81
CA THR A 66 4.79 6.25 15.91
C THR A 66 5.36 5.29 16.96
N SER A 67 5.28 3.98 16.73
CA SER A 67 5.79 2.93 17.63
C SER A 67 7.09 2.29 17.08
N GLY A 68 7.72 1.39 17.84
CA GLY A 68 8.75 0.49 17.31
C GLY A 68 8.15 -0.63 16.44
N PHE A 69 9.00 -1.54 15.96
CA PHE A 69 8.59 -2.76 15.26
C PHE A 69 9.23 -3.99 15.93
N VAL A 70 8.59 -5.15 15.78
CA VAL A 70 9.15 -6.45 16.20
C VAL A 70 9.42 -7.28 14.94
N SER A 71 10.53 -8.01 14.95
CA SER A 71 10.87 -8.98 13.93
C SER A 71 10.80 -10.36 14.53
N VAL A 72 9.84 -11.17 14.06
CA VAL A 72 9.79 -12.60 14.32
C VAL A 72 10.15 -13.33 13.04
N SER A 73 11.01 -14.35 13.13
CA SER A 73 11.24 -15.26 12.02
C SER A 73 10.06 -16.22 11.88
N GLU A 74 9.82 -16.68 10.65
CA GLU A 74 8.81 -17.71 10.39
C GLU A 74 9.09 -18.98 11.21
N SER A 75 10.37 -19.33 11.40
CA SER A 75 10.79 -20.44 12.26
C SER A 75 10.43 -20.25 13.73
N GLU A 76 10.49 -19.03 14.27
CA GLU A 76 10.10 -18.75 15.66
C GLU A 76 8.58 -18.83 15.82
N MET A 77 7.81 -18.31 14.85
CA MET A 77 6.34 -18.38 14.86
C MET A 77 5.85 -19.84 14.82
N ILE A 78 6.46 -20.67 13.96
CA ILE A 78 6.14 -22.09 13.86
C ILE A 78 6.54 -22.84 15.14
N ALA A 79 7.70 -22.52 15.73
CA ALA A 79 8.16 -23.17 16.96
C ALA A 79 7.26 -22.89 18.17
N GLU A 80 6.58 -21.74 18.19
CA GLU A 80 5.58 -21.37 19.20
C GLU A 80 4.17 -21.93 18.92
N GLY A 81 4.01 -22.72 17.85
CA GLY A 81 2.75 -23.37 17.49
C GLY A 81 1.74 -22.45 16.81
N HIS A 82 2.19 -21.29 16.31
CA HIS A 82 1.37 -20.46 15.44
C HIS A 82 1.34 -21.07 14.04
N GLU A 83 0.14 -21.15 13.46
CA GLU A 83 -0.01 -21.45 12.04
C GLU A 83 0.86 -20.49 11.22
N PRO A 84 1.50 -20.96 10.12
CA PRO A 84 2.31 -20.11 9.27
C PRO A 84 1.52 -18.83 8.94
N TYR A 85 2.17 -17.69 9.13
CA TYR A 85 1.54 -16.42 8.86
C TYR A 85 1.23 -16.37 7.36
N GLU A 86 -0.02 -16.61 6.97
CA GLU A 86 -0.45 -16.29 5.63
C GLU A 86 -0.22 -14.79 5.46
N HIS A 87 0.66 -14.42 4.53
CA HIS A 87 0.90 -13.04 4.14
C HIS A 87 -0.40 -12.50 3.53
N LYS A 88 -1.38 -12.15 4.36
CA LYS A 88 -2.40 -11.18 4.00
C LYS A 88 -1.65 -9.87 4.01
N GLU A 89 -1.31 -9.39 2.82
CA GLU A 89 -0.84 -8.04 2.59
C GLU A 89 -1.95 -7.07 2.99
N ASP A 90 -2.24 -6.96 4.29
CA ASP A 90 -3.13 -5.96 4.84
C ASP A 90 -2.30 -4.68 5.02
N TYR A 91 -1.79 -4.15 3.90
CA TYR A 91 -1.17 -2.81 3.87
C TYR A 91 -2.22 -1.71 3.87
N ARG A 92 -3.51 -2.05 4.02
CA ARG A 92 -4.58 -1.06 4.16
C ARG A 92 -4.42 -0.19 5.40
N HIS A 93 -3.54 -0.54 6.34
CA HIS A 93 -2.94 0.37 7.32
C HIS A 93 -1.44 0.04 7.45
N PHE A 94 -0.53 0.91 6.98
CA PHE A 94 0.93 0.73 7.21
C PHE A 94 1.26 0.32 8.66
N PRO A 95 2.01 -0.78 8.89
CA PRO A 95 3.03 -0.81 9.91
C PRO A 95 4.33 -0.15 9.42
N PRO A 96 5.22 0.29 10.31
CA PRO A 96 6.37 1.10 9.95
C PRO A 96 7.41 0.26 9.24
N ILE A 97 8.25 0.98 8.53
CA ILE A 97 9.68 0.75 8.35
C ILE A 97 10.26 -0.26 9.38
N ARG A 98 10.85 -1.36 8.89
CA ARG A 98 11.95 -2.02 9.62
C ARG A 98 13.25 -1.30 9.24
N PRO A 99 13.94 -0.66 10.19
CA PRO A 99 15.39 -0.68 10.13
C PRO A 99 15.95 -1.19 11.45
N LEU A 100 16.79 -2.21 11.44
CA LEU A 100 17.99 -2.27 12.29
C LEU A 100 19.01 -3.23 11.66
N GLY A 101 20.10 -2.65 11.16
CA GLY A 101 21.26 -3.27 10.54
C GLY A 101 22.12 -2.19 9.91
#